data_AF-A0A969B827-F1
#
_entry.id   AF-A0A969B827-F1
#
_cell.length_a   1.000
_cell.length_b   1.000
_cell.length_c   1.000
_cell.angle_alpha   90.00
_cell.angle_beta   90.00
_cell.angle_gamma   90.00
#
_symmetry.space_group_name_H-M   'P 1'
#
loop_
_entity.id
_entity.type
_entity.pdbx_description
1 polymer ?
#
loop_
_entity_poly.entity_id
_entity_poly.type
_entity_poly.pdbx_seq_one_letter_code
_entity_poly.pdbx_strand_id
1 'polypeptide(L)'
;MDRTNANDFRANLKEWLEAARKEPVKITRKSGEAFVLINADEFEKMQVELASLRGVARGLSDVVHGRVRVATPESTGAALDRAKERVLGKRSKKAVG
;
A
#
# COMPACT_ATOMS: atom_id res chain seq x y z
N MET A 1 -8.17 -14.84 15.19
CA MET A 1 -8.21 -13.41 15.57
C MET A 1 -8.84 -13.27 16.94
N ASP A 2 -7.99 -13.08 17.94
CA ASP A 2 -8.42 -12.90 19.32
C ASP A 2 -9.03 -11.52 19.55
N ARG A 3 -9.80 -11.40 20.63
CA ARG A 3 -10.53 -10.18 20.98
C ARG A 3 -10.28 -9.84 22.45
N THR A 4 -9.94 -8.57 22.70
CA THR A 4 -9.83 -8.04 24.06
C THR A 4 -10.50 -6.67 24.17
N ASN A 5 -10.71 -6.21 25.40
CA ASN A 5 -11.14 -4.86 25.69
C ASN A 5 -9.94 -3.97 26.00
N ALA A 6 -10.11 -2.65 25.86
CA ALA A 6 -9.00 -1.72 26.03
C ALA A 6 -8.43 -1.65 27.46
N ASN A 7 -9.17 -2.07 28.49
CA ASN A 7 -8.67 -2.08 29.86
C ASN A 7 -7.77 -3.29 30.10
N ASP A 8 -8.23 -4.47 29.69
CA ASP A 8 -7.46 -5.71 29.76
C ASP A 8 -6.19 -5.64 28.88
N PHE A 9 -6.30 -5.06 27.68
CA PHE A 9 -5.14 -4.80 26.83
C PHE A 9 -4.05 -3.98 27.53
N ARG A 10 -4.43 -2.93 28.28
CA ARG A 10 -3.47 -2.08 28.99
C ARG A 10 -2.87 -2.77 30.21
N ALA A 11 -3.67 -3.58 30.92
CA ALA A 11 -3.21 -4.34 32.08
C ALA A 11 -2.21 -5.43 31.67
N ASN A 12 -2.46 -6.11 30.55
CA ASN A 12 -1.71 -7.29 30.09
C ASN A 12 -0.96 -7.02 28.78
N LEU A 13 -0.35 -5.84 28.65
CA LEU A 13 0.23 -5.35 27.38
C LEU A 13 1.24 -6.33 26.75
N LYS A 14 2.13 -6.90 27.56
CA LYS A 14 3.17 -7.83 27.08
C LYS A 14 2.57 -9.08 26.45
N GLU A 15 1.58 -9.67 27.09
CA GLU A 15 0.92 -10.90 26.63
C GLU A 15 0.20 -10.66 25.31
N TRP A 16 -0.50 -9.53 25.19
CA TRP A 16 -1.20 -9.16 23.97
C TRP A 16 -0.25 -8.79 22.82
N LEU A 17 0.90 -8.16 23.11
CA LEU A 17 1.94 -7.93 22.09
C LEU A 17 2.52 -9.24 21.57
N GLU A 18 2.78 -10.21 22.45
CA GLU A 18 3.29 -11.53 22.04
C GLU A 18 2.22 -12.34 21.28
N ALA A 19 0.95 -12.27 21.68
CA ALA A 19 -0.16 -12.86 20.93
C ALA A 19 -0.27 -12.25 19.53
N ALA A 20 -0.14 -10.92 19.42
CA ALA A 20 -0.22 -10.19 18.16
C ALA A 20 0.91 -10.50 17.16
N ARG A 21 2.01 -11.13 17.61
CA ARG A 21 3.05 -11.64 16.71
C ARG A 21 2.58 -12.81 15.85
N LYS A 22 1.63 -13.60 16.34
CA LYS A 22 1.11 -14.80 15.67
C LYS A 22 -0.13 -14.50 14.85
N GLU A 23 -1.08 -13.80 15.46
CA GLU A 23 -2.32 -13.40 14.80
C GLU A 23 -2.77 -12.00 15.22
N PRO A 24 -3.41 -11.23 14.33
CA PRO A 24 -3.98 -9.94 14.70
C PRO A 24 -4.98 -10.05 15.87
N VAL A 25 -5.01 -9.04 16.73
CA VAL A 25 -5.89 -8.97 17.91
C VAL A 25 -6.81 -7.76 17.78
N LYS A 26 -8.12 -7.97 17.93
CA LYS A 26 -9.10 -6.87 17.92
C LYS A 26 -9.27 -6.32 19.33
N ILE A 27 -9.00 -5.04 19.50
CA ILE A 27 -9.15 -4.33 20.76
C ILE A 27 -10.39 -3.44 20.67
N THR A 28 -11.33 -3.61 21.59
CA THR A 28 -12.58 -2.84 21.62
C THR A 28 -12.61 -1.88 22.81
N ARG A 29 -13.06 -0.64 22.59
CA ARG A 29 -13.30 0.35 23.64
C ARG A 29 -14.76 0.34 24.04
N LYS A 30 -15.04 0.73 25.29
CA LYS A 30 -16.41 0.93 25.78
C LYS A 30 -17.18 2.01 25.01
N SER A 31 -16.47 2.98 24.42
CA SER A 31 -17.03 4.02 23.55
C SER A 31 -17.52 3.49 22.18
N GLY A 32 -17.28 2.21 21.86
CA GLY A 32 -17.66 1.60 20.58
C GLY A 32 -16.55 1.60 19.53
N GLU A 33 -15.46 2.37 19.73
CA GLU A 33 -14.29 2.35 18.85
C GLU A 33 -13.57 1.00 18.93
N ALA A 34 -12.98 0.55 17.82
CA ALA A 34 -12.17 -0.66 17.77
C ALA A 34 -10.88 -0.44 16.98
N PHE A 35 -9.82 -1.10 17.43
CA PHE A 35 -8.49 -1.08 16.83
C PHE A 35 -8.04 -2.52 16.60
N VAL A 36 -7.12 -2.71 15.66
CA VAL A 36 -6.47 -4.00 15.42
C VAL A 36 -5.00 -3.84 15.75
N LEU A 37 -4.52 -4.66 16.68
CA LEU A 37 -3.12 -4.83 16.94
C LEU A 37 -2.57 -5.91 16.02
N ILE A 38 -1.46 -5.62 15.35
CA ILE A 38 -0.83 -6.51 14.39
C ILE A 38 0.68 -6.38 14.51
N ASN A 39 1.39 -7.45 14.16
CA ASN A 39 2.83 -7.43 13.95
C ASN A 39 3.23 -6.39 12.87
N ALA A 40 4.28 -5.62 13.13
CA ALA A 40 4.73 -4.55 12.24
C ALA A 40 5.22 -5.09 10.89
N ASP A 41 6.06 -6.12 10.90
CA ASP A 41 6.60 -6.73 9.67
C ASP A 41 5.49 -7.29 8.80
N GLU A 42 4.48 -7.90 9.42
CA GLU A 42 3.32 -8.44 8.69
C GLU A 42 2.45 -7.33 8.10
N PHE A 43 2.27 -6.24 8.83
CA PHE A 43 1.60 -5.06 8.29
C PHE A 43 2.33 -4.47 7.08
N GLU A 44 3.66 -4.36 7.13
CA GLU A 44 4.47 -3.87 6.01
C GLU A 44 4.36 -4.77 4.78
N LYS A 45 4.44 -6.09 4.95
CA LYS A 45 4.24 -7.05 3.85
C LYS A 45 2.88 -6.87 3.19
N MET A 46 1.81 -6.76 3.99
CA MET A 46 0.46 -6.54 3.46
C MET A 46 0.35 -5.22 2.69
N GLN A 47 1.03 -4.15 3.12
CA GLN A 47 1.04 -2.88 2.38
C GLN A 47 1.70 -3.03 1.01
N VAL A 48 2.83 -3.74 0.94
CA VAL A 48 3.53 -4.03 -0.32
C VAL A 48 2.66 -4.89 -1.23
N GLU A 49 2.03 -5.93 -0.69
CA GLU A 49 1.13 -6.81 -1.43
C GLU A 49 -0.08 -6.02 -1.98
N LEU A 50 -0.75 -5.22 -1.14
CA LEU A 50 -1.86 -4.37 -1.55
C LEU A 50 -1.46 -3.38 -2.66
N ALA A 51 -0.25 -2.83 -2.59
CA ALA A 51 0.25 -1.96 -3.65
C ALA A 51 0.43 -2.71 -4.97
N SER A 52 0.99 -3.92 -4.92
CA SER A 52 1.14 -4.80 -6.09
C SER A 52 -0.21 -5.16 -6.70
N LEU A 53 -1.15 -5.63 -5.87
CA LEU A 53 -2.49 -6.04 -6.30
C LEU A 53 -3.26 -4.87 -6.94
N ARG A 54 -3.17 -3.66 -6.38
CA ARG A 54 -3.76 -2.45 -6.97
C ARG A 54 -3.16 -2.16 -8.36
N GLY A 55 -1.85 -2.34 -8.52
CA GLY A 55 -1.16 -2.19 -9.80
C GLY A 55 -1.68 -3.19 -10.84
N VAL A 56 -1.75 -4.47 -10.49
CA VAL A 56 -2.26 -5.53 -11.37
C VAL A 56 -3.72 -5.30 -11.73
N ALA A 57 -4.58 -5.02 -10.75
CA ALA A 57 -6.00 -4.75 -10.97
C ALA A 57 -6.22 -3.56 -11.92
N ARG A 58 -5.41 -2.50 -11.76
CA ARG A 58 -5.43 -1.36 -12.68
C ARG A 58 -5.00 -1.75 -14.09
N GLY A 59 -3.91 -2.51 -14.24
CA GLY A 59 -3.42 -2.97 -15.54
C GLY A 59 -4.46 -3.82 -16.27
N LEU A 60 -5.12 -4.76 -15.56
CA LEU A 60 -6.20 -5.56 -16.11
C LEU A 60 -7.41 -4.69 -16.52
N SER A 61 -7.78 -3.72 -15.69
CA SER A 61 -8.81 -2.74 -16.05
C SER A 61 -8.43 -1.96 -17.31
N ASP A 62 -7.17 -1.55 -17.46
CA ASP A 62 -6.70 -0.85 -18.66
C ASP A 62 -6.80 -1.72 -19.91
N VAL A 63 -6.49 -3.03 -19.82
CA VAL A 63 -6.68 -3.97 -20.93
C VAL A 63 -8.15 -4.08 -21.32
N VAL A 64 -9.04 -4.29 -20.34
CA VAL A 64 -10.49 -4.44 -20.59
C VAL A 64 -11.08 -3.19 -21.26
N HIS A 65 -10.61 -2.00 -20.88
CA HIS A 65 -11.10 -0.74 -21.44
C HIS A 65 -10.32 -0.27 -22.69
N GLY A 66 -9.42 -1.10 -23.25
CA GLY A 66 -8.61 -0.73 -24.41
C GLY A 66 -7.63 0.42 -24.18
N ARG A 67 -7.31 0.76 -22.92
CA ARG A 67 -6.35 1.81 -22.53
C ARG A 67 -4.90 1.30 -22.58
N VAL A 68 -4.61 0.38 -23.47
CA VAL A 68 -3.30 -0.24 -23.67
C VAL A 68 -2.75 0.11 -25.05
N ARG A 69 -1.43 0.00 -25.19
CA ARG A 69 -0.75 0.16 -26.48
C ARG A 69 0.08 -1.08 -26.74
N VAL A 70 0.15 -1.50 -28.00
CA VAL A 70 1.03 -2.59 -28.42
C VAL A 70 2.47 -2.14 -28.26
N ALA A 71 3.29 -2.96 -27.62
CA ALA A 71 4.72 -2.71 -27.49
C ALA A 71 5.44 -3.06 -28.79
N THR A 72 5.58 -2.07 -29.68
CA THR A 72 6.52 -2.10 -30.82
C THR A 72 7.80 -1.34 -30.48
N PRO A 73 8.92 -1.57 -31.19
CA PRO A 73 10.14 -0.78 -31.03
C PRO A 73 9.89 0.73 -31.14
N GLU A 74 9.06 1.18 -32.10
CA GLU A 74 8.74 2.61 -32.27
C GLU A 74 7.88 3.15 -31.12
N SER A 75 6.87 2.39 -30.68
CA SER A 75 6.00 2.80 -29.58
C SER A 75 6.75 2.94 -28.25
N THR A 76 7.78 2.11 -28.05
CA THR A 76 8.63 2.09 -26.87
C THR A 76 9.59 3.27 -26.89
N GLY A 77 10.18 3.57 -28.06
CA GLY A 77 10.97 4.80 -28.28
C GLY A 77 10.17 6.06 -27.97
N ALA A 78 8.97 6.19 -28.55
CA ALA A 78 8.10 7.34 -28.31
C ALA A 78 7.60 7.44 -26.85
N ALA A 79 7.51 6.32 -26.11
CA ALA A 79 7.23 6.34 -24.68
C ALA A 79 8.43 6.82 -23.84
N LEU A 80 9.63 6.34 -24.18
CA LEU A 80 10.89 6.76 -23.55
C LEU A 80 11.17 8.24 -23.78
N ASP A 81 10.93 8.76 -24.98
CA ASP A 81 11.15 10.17 -25.29
C ASP A 81 10.19 11.08 -24.53
N ARG A 82 8.90 10.72 -24.45
CA ARG A 82 7.93 11.43 -23.60
C ARG A 82 8.30 11.38 -22.11
N ALA A 83 8.87 10.27 -21.63
CA ALA A 83 9.34 10.16 -20.25
C ALA A 83 10.54 11.06 -19.99
N LYS A 84 11.52 11.11 -20.91
CA LYS A 84 12.67 12.01 -20.86
C LYS A 84 12.23 13.48 -20.84
N GLU A 85 11.32 13.88 -21.72
CA GLU A 85 10.76 15.25 -21.76
C GLU A 85 10.07 15.61 -20.44
N ARG A 86 9.32 14.69 -19.83
CA ARG A 86 8.63 14.94 -18.55
C ARG A 86 9.58 15.17 -17.38
N VAL A 87 10.73 14.49 -17.37
CA VAL A 87 11.76 14.62 -16.33
C VAL A 87 12.62 15.88 -16.57
N LEU A 88 13.02 16.11 -17.81
CA LEU A 88 13.88 17.23 -18.20
C LEU A 88 13.12 18.57 -18.20
N GLY A 89 11.88 18.60 -18.69
CA GLY A 89 11.02 19.79 -18.66
C GLY A 89 10.61 20.23 -17.25
N LYS A 90 10.62 19.31 -16.27
CA LYS A 90 10.49 19.66 -14.85
C LYS A 90 11.76 20.27 -14.26
N ARG A 91 12.94 19.91 -14.77
CA ARG A 91 14.22 20.50 -14.33
C ARG A 91 14.41 21.92 -14.85
N SER A 92 14.04 22.22 -16.10
CA SER A 92 14.19 23.58 -16.63
C SER A 92 13.29 24.60 -15.93
N LYS A 93 12.06 24.22 -15.53
CA LYS A 93 11.16 25.08 -14.75
C LYS A 93 11.62 25.34 -13.31
N LYS A 94 12.51 24.51 -12.75
CA LYS A 94 13.05 24.68 -11.38
C LYS A 94 14.34 25.51 -11.34
N ALA A 95 14.98 25.75 -12.48
CA ALA A 95 16.24 26.48 -12.60
C ALA A 95 16.07 27.97 -12.94
N VAL A 96 14.81 28.43 -13.12
CA VAL A 96 14.46 29.83 -13.32
C VAL A 96 13.59 30.25 -12.13
N GLY A 97 14.23 30.54 -11.01
CA GLY A 97 13.61 30.93 -9.75
C GLY A 97 14.67 31.31 -8.74
#